data_AF-A0A5A4UAH4-F1
#
_entry.id   AF-A0A5A4UAH4-F1
#
_cell.length_a   1.000
_cell.length_b   1.000
_cell.length_c   1.000
_cell.angle_alpha   90.00
_cell.angle_beta   90.00
_cell.angle_gamma   90.00
#
_symmetry.space_group_name_H-M   'P 1'
#
loop_
_entity.id
_entity.type
_entity.pdbx_description
1 polymer ?
#
loop_
_entity_poly.entity_id
_entity_poly.type
_entity_poly.pdbx_seq_one_letter_code
_entity_poly.pdbx_strand_id
1 'polypeptide(L)'
;MIQRSLGARTCLYIFLFTAFVSYLNALLGGKFNGDFSGVNINLDFIQLLGVFILTCAPFLFLWCVYSLFNRIKFKELDAGQLGFRVSVFFKLFVFWSFFVTINYGVGIMAKSEYNVPAAISYIIYFTNRIDVFYLGVLFILLYQGRFLFFWIFILCVLGVIRGGIGVFLYVSMALILRYNITLGKFFFRRPLLCFLALIISPFVVDSLFYIRELLRGDYINEQFTFYQLIIGKLIGRFSSFSNLGMIFQNEGYFLQNTFIMDQFYFVKHFFSAFIGQSIIPDIIPERLLINIFGGDLFDKSYMVGLSGNMYISSMISPTIMMINLILIFISVICTFIVAGLIGFKYSREYAFALLLYPCMSGSAQEFAKLLLSMLFIMLILASCNIKLKIKRGFAGGERV
;
A
#
# COMPACT_ATOMS: atom_id res chain seq x y z
N MET A 1 -6.62 0.34 25.28
CA MET A 1 -6.21 -0.82 24.46
C MET A 1 -7.31 -1.27 23.48
N ILE A 2 -8.56 -1.44 23.95
CA ILE A 2 -9.71 -1.93 23.15
C ILE A 2 -10.02 -1.08 21.90
N GLN A 3 -9.93 0.25 21.99
CA GLN A 3 -10.19 1.13 20.84
C GLN A 3 -9.08 1.11 19.77
N ARG A 4 -7.83 0.81 20.15
CA ARG A 4 -6.66 0.80 19.23
C ARG A 4 -6.74 -0.41 18.28
N SER A 5 -7.11 -1.57 18.81
CA SER A 5 -7.24 -2.80 18.01
C SER A 5 -8.46 -2.82 17.08
N LEU A 6 -9.54 -2.11 17.40
CA LEU A 6 -10.76 -2.13 16.59
C LEU A 6 -10.55 -1.54 15.18
N GLY A 7 -9.76 -0.46 15.08
CA GLY A 7 -9.44 0.15 13.79
C GLY A 7 -8.60 -0.78 12.90
N ALA A 8 -7.53 -1.36 13.47
CA ALA A 8 -6.69 -2.33 12.76
C ALA A 8 -7.47 -3.58 12.31
N ARG A 9 -8.35 -4.11 13.17
CA ARG A 9 -9.26 -5.22 12.79
C ARG A 9 -10.16 -4.85 11.61
N THR A 10 -10.73 -3.64 11.62
CA THR A 10 -11.59 -3.18 10.53
C THR A 10 -10.82 -3.13 9.22
N CYS A 11 -9.59 -2.58 9.23
CA CYS A 11 -8.74 -2.61 8.04
C CYS A 11 -8.46 -4.05 7.59
N LEU A 12 -8.05 -4.95 8.49
CA LEU A 12 -7.83 -6.37 8.17
C LEU A 12 -9.05 -7.01 7.49
N TYR A 13 -10.24 -6.80 8.06
CA TYR A 13 -11.47 -7.40 7.53
C TYR A 13 -11.84 -6.87 6.16
N ILE A 14 -11.50 -5.62 5.80
CA ILE A 14 -11.73 -5.10 4.44
C ILE A 14 -10.90 -5.88 3.41
N PHE A 15 -9.62 -6.17 3.70
CA PHE A 15 -8.77 -6.95 2.79
C PHE A 15 -9.20 -8.43 2.72
N LEU A 16 -9.58 -9.03 3.84
CA LEU A 16 -10.13 -10.39 3.82
C LEU A 16 -11.48 -10.47 3.08
N PHE A 17 -12.33 -9.46 3.25
CA PHE A 17 -13.63 -9.38 2.60
C PHE A 17 -13.50 -9.22 1.08
N THR A 18 -12.58 -8.38 0.60
CA THR A 18 -12.34 -8.22 -0.84
C THR A 18 -11.80 -9.49 -1.49
N ALA A 19 -10.93 -10.25 -0.79
CA ALA A 19 -10.52 -11.58 -1.22
C ALA A 19 -11.70 -12.57 -1.24
N PHE A 20 -12.56 -12.54 -0.22
CA PHE A 20 -13.74 -13.40 -0.13
C PHE A 20 -14.75 -13.12 -1.24
N VAL A 21 -15.04 -11.84 -1.52
CA VAL A 21 -15.95 -11.48 -2.63
C VAL A 21 -15.35 -11.88 -3.97
N SER A 22 -14.04 -11.75 -4.17
CA SER A 22 -13.38 -12.20 -5.41
C SER A 22 -13.45 -13.73 -5.57
N TYR A 23 -13.29 -14.48 -4.49
CA TYR A 23 -13.49 -15.93 -4.46
C TYR A 23 -14.94 -16.32 -4.77
N LEU A 24 -15.93 -15.69 -4.13
CA LEU A 24 -17.34 -15.95 -4.43
C LEU A 24 -17.70 -15.62 -5.88
N ASN A 25 -17.15 -14.52 -6.41
CA ASN A 25 -17.34 -14.13 -7.79
C ASN A 25 -16.82 -15.20 -8.75
N ALA A 26 -15.63 -15.72 -8.47
CA ALA A 26 -15.03 -16.82 -9.22
C ALA A 26 -15.87 -18.09 -9.14
N LEU A 27 -16.26 -18.49 -7.91
CA LEU A 27 -17.01 -19.71 -7.65
C LEU A 27 -18.39 -19.73 -8.32
N LEU A 28 -19.14 -18.62 -8.25
CA LEU A 28 -20.52 -18.53 -8.72
C LEU A 28 -20.61 -18.03 -10.17
N GLY A 29 -19.76 -17.09 -10.55
CA GLY A 29 -19.78 -16.44 -11.86
C GLY A 29 -18.88 -17.10 -12.91
N GLY A 30 -18.00 -18.03 -12.51
CA GLY A 30 -17.09 -18.74 -13.41
C GLY A 30 -16.03 -17.86 -14.08
N LYS A 31 -15.85 -16.62 -13.59
CA LYS A 31 -14.96 -15.61 -14.18
C LYS A 31 -14.14 -14.88 -13.13
N PHE A 32 -12.90 -14.57 -13.47
CA PHE A 32 -12.05 -13.69 -12.67
C PHE A 32 -12.53 -12.24 -12.72
N ASN A 33 -12.13 -11.46 -11.71
CA ASN A 33 -12.32 -10.02 -11.62
C ASN A 33 -10.95 -9.30 -11.60
N GLY A 34 -10.93 -7.99 -11.49
CA GLY A 34 -9.73 -7.19 -11.33
C GLY A 34 -8.94 -7.07 -12.62
N ASP A 35 -7.64 -7.33 -12.54
CA ASP A 35 -6.72 -7.28 -13.68
C ASP A 35 -7.09 -8.30 -14.77
N PHE A 36 -7.76 -9.39 -14.40
CA PHE A 36 -8.23 -10.45 -15.29
C PHE A 36 -9.76 -10.50 -15.40
N SER A 37 -10.42 -9.35 -15.27
CA SER A 37 -11.88 -9.28 -15.33
C SER A 37 -12.44 -9.93 -16.59
N GLY A 38 -13.34 -10.90 -16.42
CA GLY A 38 -14.03 -11.57 -17.53
C GLY A 38 -13.34 -12.83 -18.08
N VAL A 39 -12.12 -13.15 -17.62
CA VAL A 39 -11.42 -14.39 -17.99
C VAL A 39 -12.08 -15.60 -17.34
N ASN A 40 -12.30 -16.66 -18.10
CA ASN A 40 -12.93 -17.88 -17.61
C ASN A 40 -12.01 -18.68 -16.68
N ILE A 41 -12.61 -19.33 -15.70
CA ILE A 41 -11.93 -20.15 -14.70
C ILE A 41 -11.88 -21.60 -15.15
N ASN A 42 -10.69 -22.16 -15.17
CA ASN A 42 -10.43 -23.57 -15.46
C ASN A 42 -9.97 -24.35 -14.21
N LEU A 43 -9.92 -23.68 -13.05
CA LEU A 43 -9.55 -24.29 -11.77
C LEU A 43 -10.75 -25.01 -11.15
N ASP A 44 -10.49 -26.15 -10.52
CA ASP A 44 -11.50 -26.85 -9.74
C ASP A 44 -11.81 -26.14 -8.40
N PHE A 45 -12.84 -26.62 -7.70
CA PHE A 45 -13.26 -26.05 -6.42
C PHE A 45 -12.14 -26.06 -5.36
N ILE A 46 -11.35 -27.13 -5.30
CA ILE A 46 -10.29 -27.32 -4.29
C ILE A 46 -9.15 -26.34 -4.56
N GLN A 47 -8.78 -26.19 -5.83
CA GLN A 47 -7.78 -25.23 -6.29
C GLN A 47 -8.21 -23.79 -6.00
N LEU A 48 -9.48 -23.43 -6.28
CA LEU A 48 -10.00 -22.10 -5.95
C LEU A 48 -9.98 -21.83 -4.44
N LEU A 49 -10.34 -22.82 -3.62
CA LEU A 49 -10.24 -22.72 -2.16
C LEU A 49 -8.79 -22.54 -1.71
N GLY A 50 -7.85 -23.28 -2.30
CA GLY A 50 -6.42 -23.14 -2.06
C GLY A 50 -5.92 -21.72 -2.38
N VAL A 51 -6.28 -21.19 -3.55
CA VAL A 51 -5.96 -19.80 -3.97
C VAL A 51 -6.54 -18.79 -2.97
N PHE A 52 -7.77 -19.00 -2.50
CA PHE A 52 -8.39 -18.12 -1.49
C PHE A 52 -7.61 -18.11 -0.16
N ILE A 53 -7.26 -19.29 0.36
CA ILE A 53 -6.48 -19.44 1.59
C ILE A 53 -5.11 -18.77 1.45
N LEU A 54 -4.41 -19.03 0.34
CA LEU A 54 -3.11 -18.43 0.06
C LEU A 54 -3.21 -16.91 -0.09
N THR A 55 -4.29 -16.38 -0.67
CA THR A 55 -4.52 -14.93 -0.76
C THR A 55 -4.72 -14.29 0.61
N CYS A 56 -5.37 -14.99 1.55
CA CYS A 56 -5.63 -14.49 2.90
C CYS A 56 -4.40 -14.58 3.83
N ALA A 57 -3.53 -15.57 3.61
CA ALA A 57 -2.42 -15.91 4.51
C ALA A 57 -1.48 -14.73 4.86
N PRO A 58 -1.04 -13.88 3.90
CA PRO A 58 -0.21 -12.71 4.20
C PRO A 58 -0.82 -11.74 5.22
N PHE A 59 -2.14 -11.49 5.13
CA PHE A 59 -2.83 -10.58 6.02
C PHE A 59 -2.97 -11.15 7.43
N LEU A 60 -3.21 -12.47 7.55
CA LEU A 60 -3.26 -13.17 8.83
C LEU A 60 -1.88 -13.23 9.50
N PHE A 61 -0.82 -13.49 8.72
CA PHE A 61 0.56 -13.40 9.21
C PHE A 61 0.86 -11.99 9.75
N LEU A 62 0.52 -10.95 8.99
CA LEU A 62 0.73 -9.57 9.41
C LEU A 62 -0.05 -9.23 10.69
N TRP A 63 -1.26 -9.77 10.85
CA TRP A 63 -2.06 -9.63 12.07
C TRP A 63 -1.40 -10.28 13.30
N CYS A 64 -0.78 -11.45 13.12
CA CYS A 64 0.01 -12.11 14.16
C CYS A 64 1.19 -11.24 14.59
N VAL A 65 1.95 -10.68 13.64
CA VAL A 65 3.07 -9.77 13.94
C VAL A 65 2.59 -8.51 14.65
N TYR A 66 1.50 -7.88 14.17
CA TYR A 66 0.88 -6.73 14.85
C TYR A 66 0.51 -7.07 16.30
N SER A 67 -0.11 -8.23 16.53
CA SER A 67 -0.52 -8.68 17.87
C SER A 67 0.67 -8.87 18.82
N LEU A 68 1.82 -9.30 18.31
CA LEU A 68 3.07 -9.38 19.07
C LEU A 68 3.59 -7.98 19.41
N PHE A 69 3.73 -7.10 18.41
CA PHE A 69 4.26 -5.75 18.60
C PHE A 69 3.37 -4.84 19.44
N ASN A 70 2.07 -5.10 19.48
CA ASN A 70 1.12 -4.36 20.32
C ASN A 70 1.31 -4.64 21.82
N ARG A 71 2.01 -5.72 22.19
CA ARG A 71 2.37 -6.03 23.59
C ARG A 71 3.63 -5.29 24.04
N ILE A 72 4.46 -4.82 23.11
CA ILE A 72 5.72 -4.16 23.39
C ILE A 72 5.47 -2.66 23.63
N LYS A 73 5.92 -2.15 24.78
CA LYS A 73 5.79 -0.74 25.14
C LYS A 73 6.94 0.07 24.57
N PHE A 74 6.61 1.10 23.80
CA PHE A 74 7.55 2.11 23.32
C PHE A 74 7.28 3.43 24.03
N LYS A 75 8.31 4.27 24.17
CA LYS A 75 8.15 5.59 24.77
C LYS A 75 7.32 6.47 23.83
N GLU A 76 6.11 6.82 24.27
CA GLU A 76 5.25 7.76 23.53
C GLU A 76 5.79 9.19 23.74
N LEU A 77 5.94 9.94 22.65
CA LEU A 77 6.22 11.37 22.65
C LEU A 77 4.93 12.15 22.96
N ASP A 78 5.11 13.41 23.38
CA ASP A 78 3.98 14.32 23.54
C ASP A 78 3.23 14.48 22.21
N ALA A 79 1.96 14.08 22.21
CA ALA A 79 1.09 14.08 21.04
C ALA A 79 0.91 15.48 20.43
N GLY A 80 0.92 16.54 21.25
CA GLY A 80 0.79 17.92 20.77
C GLY A 80 2.02 18.37 20.01
N GLN A 81 3.21 18.13 20.57
CA GLN A 81 4.47 18.52 19.94
C GLN A 81 4.75 17.71 18.67
N LEU A 82 4.56 16.39 18.73
CA LEU A 82 4.75 15.54 17.56
C LEU A 82 3.73 15.87 16.46
N GLY A 83 2.47 16.08 16.84
CA GLY A 83 1.41 16.47 15.91
C GLY A 83 1.72 17.79 15.20
N PHE A 84 2.18 18.82 15.92
CA PHE A 84 2.60 20.08 15.32
C PHE A 84 3.74 19.90 14.32
N ARG A 85 4.81 19.17 14.68
CA ARG A 85 5.97 18.94 13.81
C ARG A 85 5.61 18.20 12.53
N VAL A 86 4.87 17.09 12.66
CA VAL A 86 4.37 16.33 11.51
C VAL A 86 3.48 17.22 10.64
N SER A 87 2.68 18.11 11.25
CA SER A 87 1.84 19.06 10.50
C SER A 87 2.65 20.04 9.67
N VAL A 88 3.70 20.65 10.24
CA VAL A 88 4.56 21.59 9.51
C VAL A 88 5.29 20.85 8.39
N PHE A 89 5.91 19.72 8.72
CA PHE A 89 6.66 18.93 7.76
C PHE A 89 5.79 18.44 6.60
N PHE A 90 4.60 17.89 6.88
CA PHE A 90 3.66 17.44 5.86
C PHE A 90 3.23 18.58 4.93
N LYS A 91 2.90 19.77 5.44
CA LYS A 91 2.48 20.90 4.61
C LYS A 91 3.58 21.34 3.65
N LEU A 92 4.82 21.47 4.14
CA LEU A 92 5.98 21.79 3.30
C LEU A 92 6.20 20.71 2.23
N PHE A 93 6.11 19.45 2.64
CA PHE A 93 6.39 18.32 1.76
C PHE A 93 5.30 18.11 0.69
N VAL A 94 4.03 18.37 1.01
CA VAL A 94 2.93 18.38 0.04
C VAL A 94 3.08 19.53 -0.93
N PHE A 95 3.40 20.73 -0.46
CA PHE A 95 3.65 21.88 -1.34
C PHE A 95 4.80 21.60 -2.31
N TRP A 96 5.92 21.10 -1.80
CA TRP A 96 7.04 20.64 -2.62
C TRP A 96 6.59 19.60 -3.64
N SER A 97 5.85 18.57 -3.21
CA SER A 97 5.36 17.50 -4.09
C SER A 97 4.47 18.02 -5.22
N PHE A 98 3.60 19.00 -4.95
CA PHE A 98 2.82 19.67 -5.99
C PHE A 98 3.72 20.42 -6.96
N PHE A 99 4.67 21.20 -6.44
CA PHE A 99 5.59 21.98 -7.25
C PHE A 99 6.38 21.10 -8.22
N VAL A 100 7.01 20.01 -7.76
CA VAL A 100 7.77 19.12 -8.66
C VAL A 100 6.89 18.29 -9.59
N THR A 101 5.68 17.90 -9.16
CA THR A 101 4.76 17.18 -10.05
C THR A 101 4.22 18.08 -11.18
N ILE A 102 3.83 19.32 -10.89
CA ILE A 102 3.28 20.23 -11.91
C ILE A 102 4.37 20.70 -12.89
N ASN A 103 5.53 21.14 -12.37
CA ASN A 103 6.55 21.75 -13.21
C ASN A 103 7.40 20.72 -13.98
N TYR A 104 7.62 19.53 -13.41
CA TYR A 104 8.56 18.55 -13.94
C TYR A 104 7.94 17.17 -14.19
N GLY A 105 6.65 16.98 -13.88
CA GLY A 105 5.99 15.68 -14.05
C GLY A 105 6.46 14.60 -13.07
N VAL A 106 7.15 14.96 -11.99
CA VAL A 106 7.70 13.99 -11.03
C VAL A 106 6.59 13.20 -10.36
N GLY A 107 6.69 11.87 -10.41
CA GLY A 107 5.79 10.94 -9.75
C GLY A 107 4.48 10.68 -10.49
N ILE A 108 4.32 11.17 -11.73
CA ILE A 108 3.21 10.78 -12.61
C ILE A 108 3.45 9.33 -13.07
N MET A 109 2.49 8.45 -12.81
CA MET A 109 2.55 7.05 -13.25
C MET A 109 2.55 6.96 -14.78
N ALA A 110 3.27 5.97 -15.32
CA ALA A 110 3.39 5.70 -16.77
C ALA A 110 4.08 6.80 -17.60
N LYS A 111 4.66 7.83 -16.97
CA LYS A 111 5.47 8.83 -17.66
C LYS A 111 6.96 8.48 -17.56
N SER A 112 7.67 8.53 -18.69
CA SER A 112 9.11 8.32 -18.76
C SER A 112 9.91 9.47 -18.12
N GLU A 113 11.24 9.33 -18.11
CA GLU A 113 12.23 10.20 -17.48
C GLU A 113 11.87 11.70 -17.46
N TYR A 114 11.91 12.31 -16.26
CA TYR A 114 11.70 13.74 -16.09
C TYR A 114 13.02 14.49 -16.26
N ASN A 115 13.01 15.54 -17.07
CA ASN A 115 14.19 16.36 -17.31
C ASN A 115 14.18 17.58 -16.37
N VAL A 116 15.17 17.68 -15.50
CA VAL A 116 15.19 18.64 -14.38
C VAL A 116 16.61 19.16 -14.16
N PRO A 117 16.80 20.45 -13.82
CA PRO A 117 18.11 20.98 -13.46
C PRO A 117 18.83 20.14 -12.40
N ALA A 118 20.14 19.96 -12.53
CA ALA A 118 20.94 19.07 -11.68
C ALA A 118 20.74 19.31 -10.17
N ALA A 119 20.72 20.57 -9.73
CA ALA A 119 20.51 20.91 -8.33
C ALA A 119 19.13 20.44 -7.80
N ILE A 120 18.08 20.57 -8.60
CA ILE A 120 16.72 20.14 -8.23
C ILE A 120 16.63 18.61 -8.30
N SER A 121 17.35 17.96 -9.22
CA SER A 121 17.40 16.50 -9.34
C SER A 121 17.88 15.82 -8.05
N TYR A 122 18.93 16.33 -7.41
CA TYR A 122 19.40 15.81 -6.11
C TYR A 122 18.35 15.96 -5.00
N ILE A 123 17.63 17.09 -4.97
CA ILE A 123 16.55 17.32 -3.99
C ILE A 123 15.38 16.38 -4.25
N ILE A 124 15.00 16.17 -5.51
CA ILE A 124 13.98 15.20 -5.91
C ILE A 124 14.39 13.79 -5.50
N TYR A 125 15.64 13.39 -5.75
CA TYR A 125 16.14 12.08 -5.37
C TYR A 125 16.02 11.81 -3.87
N PHE A 126 16.40 12.79 -3.04
CA PHE A 126 16.26 12.70 -1.58
C PHE A 126 14.77 12.68 -1.16
N THR A 127 13.97 13.60 -1.70
CA THR A 127 12.56 13.73 -1.33
C THR A 127 11.72 12.53 -1.77
N ASN A 128 12.04 11.90 -2.90
CA ASN A 128 11.39 10.66 -3.36
C ASN A 128 11.63 9.46 -2.45
N ARG A 129 12.56 9.52 -1.49
CA ARG A 129 12.71 8.49 -0.45
C ARG A 129 11.61 8.56 0.62
N ILE A 130 10.89 9.68 0.67
CA ILE A 130 9.74 9.88 1.56
C ILE A 130 8.48 9.84 0.72
N ASP A 131 7.68 8.81 0.92
CA ASP A 131 6.40 8.74 0.25
C ASP A 131 5.41 9.73 0.91
N VAL A 132 4.87 10.63 0.09
CA VAL A 132 3.94 11.68 0.53
C VAL A 132 2.68 11.09 1.17
N PHE A 133 2.26 9.89 0.72
CA PHE A 133 1.04 9.24 1.18
C PHE A 133 1.27 8.55 2.53
N TYR A 134 2.44 7.92 2.75
CA TYR A 134 2.80 7.39 4.07
C TYR A 134 2.88 8.51 5.11
N LEU A 135 3.55 9.62 4.76
CA LEU A 135 3.56 10.82 5.60
C LEU A 135 2.15 11.39 5.79
N GLY A 136 1.30 11.34 4.77
CA GLY A 136 -0.10 11.75 4.83
C GLY A 136 -0.93 10.93 5.82
N VAL A 137 -0.75 9.60 5.86
CA VAL A 137 -1.40 8.75 6.87
C VAL A 137 -0.94 9.15 8.27
N LEU A 138 0.36 9.36 8.48
CA LEU A 138 0.89 9.81 9.77
C LEU A 138 0.30 11.17 10.17
N PHE A 139 0.24 12.11 9.23
CA PHE A 139 -0.38 13.42 9.40
C PHE A 139 -1.86 13.30 9.80
N ILE A 140 -2.64 12.48 9.09
CA ILE A 140 -4.06 12.28 9.40
C ILE A 140 -4.23 11.71 10.81
N LEU A 141 -3.35 10.82 11.28
CA LEU A 141 -3.47 10.25 12.63
C LEU A 141 -3.12 11.24 13.75
N LEU A 142 -2.26 12.23 13.48
CA LEU A 142 -1.70 13.12 14.50
C LEU A 142 -2.22 14.56 14.45
N TYR A 143 -2.80 15.00 13.31
CA TYR A 143 -3.22 16.38 13.12
C TYR A 143 -4.39 16.77 14.03
N GLN A 144 -4.23 17.84 14.80
CA GLN A 144 -5.25 18.32 15.77
C GLN A 144 -6.02 19.56 15.29
N GLY A 145 -5.68 20.12 14.12
CA GLY A 145 -6.35 21.32 13.60
C GLY A 145 -7.73 21.05 12.98
N ARG A 146 -8.46 22.14 12.72
CA ARG A 146 -9.82 22.10 12.14
C ARG A 146 -9.84 21.78 10.65
N PHE A 147 -8.75 22.07 9.93
CA PHE A 147 -8.68 21.94 8.46
C PHE A 147 -8.20 20.56 7.98
N LEU A 148 -8.45 19.49 8.75
CA LEU A 148 -7.99 18.13 8.41
C LEU A 148 -8.50 17.71 7.02
N PHE A 149 -9.81 17.86 6.79
CA PHE A 149 -10.46 17.43 5.54
C PHE A 149 -9.99 18.23 4.32
N PHE A 150 -9.61 19.50 4.50
CA PHE A 150 -9.00 20.29 3.44
C PHE A 150 -7.65 19.71 3.01
N TRP A 151 -6.80 19.32 3.97
CA TRP A 151 -5.52 18.67 3.65
C TRP A 151 -5.69 17.27 3.07
N ILE A 152 -6.71 16.52 3.50
CA ILE A 152 -7.07 15.24 2.87
C ILE A 152 -7.48 15.45 1.41
N PHE A 153 -8.31 16.45 1.14
CA PHE A 153 -8.71 16.81 -0.22
C PHE A 153 -7.50 17.14 -1.10
N ILE A 154 -6.57 17.98 -0.60
CA ILE A 154 -5.31 18.30 -1.29
C ILE A 154 -4.49 17.04 -1.60
N LEU A 155 -4.39 16.11 -0.64
CA LEU A 155 -3.66 14.86 -0.82
C LEU A 155 -4.30 13.97 -1.89
N CYS A 156 -5.63 13.89 -1.92
CA CYS A 156 -6.38 13.18 -2.95
C CYS A 156 -6.18 13.81 -4.33
N VAL A 157 -6.23 15.13 -4.45
CA VAL A 157 -5.96 15.85 -5.70
C VAL A 157 -4.55 15.55 -6.21
N LEU A 158 -3.54 15.57 -5.33
CA LEU A 158 -2.16 15.21 -5.69
C LEU A 158 -2.07 13.77 -6.23
N GLY A 159 -2.75 12.83 -5.59
CA GLY A 159 -2.77 11.43 -6.03
C GLY A 159 -3.44 11.24 -7.39
N VAL A 160 -4.54 11.95 -7.64
CA VAL A 160 -5.21 11.95 -8.96
C VAL A 160 -4.30 12.54 -10.04
N ILE A 161 -3.65 13.68 -9.79
CA ILE A 161 -2.70 14.30 -10.75
C ILE A 161 -1.54 13.34 -11.08
N ARG A 162 -1.08 12.55 -10.10
CA ARG A 162 -0.05 11.53 -10.29
C ARG A 162 -0.56 10.25 -10.97
N GLY A 163 -1.85 10.13 -11.29
CA GLY A 163 -2.45 8.94 -11.89
C GLY A 163 -2.53 7.74 -10.93
N GLY A 164 -2.45 7.98 -9.62
CA GLY A 164 -2.42 6.97 -8.58
C GLY A 164 -3.68 6.96 -7.71
N ILE A 165 -4.58 5.99 -7.95
CA ILE A 165 -5.81 5.81 -7.15
C ILE A 165 -5.50 5.21 -5.75
N GLY A 166 -4.30 4.65 -5.54
CA GLY A 166 -3.87 4.09 -4.25
C GLY A 166 -3.93 5.07 -3.07
N VAL A 167 -3.91 6.39 -3.32
CA VAL A 167 -4.08 7.42 -2.28
C VAL A 167 -5.40 7.25 -1.50
N PHE A 168 -6.49 6.88 -2.20
CA PHE A 168 -7.80 6.75 -1.58
C PHE A 168 -7.83 5.59 -0.58
N LEU A 169 -7.09 4.51 -0.86
CA LEU A 169 -6.93 3.39 0.07
C LEU A 169 -6.20 3.84 1.34
N TYR A 170 -5.06 4.53 1.21
CA TYR A 170 -4.28 5.01 2.35
C TYR A 170 -5.07 6.00 3.22
N VAL A 171 -5.75 6.96 2.59
CA VAL A 171 -6.62 7.93 3.30
C VAL A 171 -7.76 7.20 4.02
N SER A 172 -8.42 6.25 3.36
CA SER A 172 -9.51 5.47 3.95
C SER A 172 -9.05 4.69 5.18
N MET A 173 -7.90 4.00 5.08
CA MET A 173 -7.31 3.31 6.23
C MET A 173 -6.99 4.27 7.37
N ALA A 174 -6.41 5.44 7.09
CA ALA A 174 -6.10 6.44 8.11
C ALA A 174 -7.38 6.96 8.83
N LEU A 175 -8.45 7.21 8.07
CA LEU A 175 -9.73 7.65 8.61
C LEU A 175 -10.41 6.56 9.45
N ILE A 176 -10.34 5.30 9.01
CA ILE A 176 -10.83 4.15 9.77
C ILE A 176 -10.08 4.05 11.10
N LEU A 177 -8.74 4.14 11.09
CA LEU A 177 -7.95 4.10 12.31
C LEU A 177 -8.26 5.25 13.28
N ARG A 178 -8.42 6.47 12.76
CA ARG A 178 -8.68 7.67 13.57
C ARG A 178 -10.11 7.72 14.11
N TYR A 179 -11.10 7.34 13.31
CA TYR A 179 -12.52 7.56 13.58
C TYR A 179 -13.34 6.27 13.70
N ASN A 180 -12.73 5.10 13.90
CA ASN A 180 -13.40 3.79 13.94
C ASN A 180 -14.74 3.76 14.72
N ILE A 181 -14.79 4.29 15.94
CA ILE A 181 -16.01 4.31 16.77
C ILE A 181 -17.06 5.23 16.18
N THR A 182 -16.65 6.41 15.72
CA THR A 182 -17.55 7.40 15.13
C THR A 182 -18.12 6.89 13.81
N LEU A 183 -17.29 6.27 12.97
CA LEU A 183 -17.69 5.64 11.72
C LEU A 183 -18.66 4.48 11.99
N GLY A 184 -18.33 3.57 12.92
CA GLY A 184 -19.24 2.48 13.30
C GLY A 184 -20.61 3.01 13.75
N LYS A 185 -20.63 3.99 14.67
CA LYS A 185 -21.88 4.63 15.10
C LYS A 185 -22.62 5.32 13.94
N PHE A 186 -21.90 5.94 13.01
CA PHE A 186 -22.51 6.59 11.84
C PHE A 186 -23.21 5.57 10.94
N PHE A 187 -22.54 4.45 10.61
CA PHE A 187 -23.11 3.37 9.81
C PHE A 187 -24.41 2.82 10.43
N PHE A 188 -24.40 2.55 11.75
CA PHE A 188 -25.58 2.02 12.42
C PHE A 188 -26.70 3.05 12.62
N ARG A 189 -26.38 4.34 12.81
CA ARG A 189 -27.39 5.39 13.06
C ARG A 189 -27.98 5.98 11.78
N ARG A 190 -27.29 5.89 10.64
CA ARG A 190 -27.70 6.52 9.37
C ARG A 190 -27.61 5.55 8.19
N PRO A 191 -28.28 4.39 8.24
CA PRO A 191 -28.19 3.37 7.19
C PRO A 191 -28.65 3.89 5.83
N LEU A 192 -29.64 4.79 5.79
CA LEU A 192 -30.13 5.39 4.54
C LEU A 192 -29.07 6.24 3.83
N LEU A 193 -28.27 7.02 4.56
CA LEU A 193 -27.15 7.76 3.96
C LEU A 193 -26.06 6.83 3.45
N CYS A 194 -25.78 5.74 4.17
CA CYS A 194 -24.83 4.73 3.74
C CYS A 194 -25.31 4.01 2.46
N PHE A 195 -26.61 3.73 2.37
CA PHE A 195 -27.22 3.16 1.18
C PHE A 195 -27.16 4.11 -0.02
N LEU A 196 -27.48 5.39 0.16
CA LEU A 196 -27.32 6.41 -0.87
C LEU A 196 -25.86 6.55 -1.32
N ALA A 197 -24.91 6.55 -0.37
CA ALA A 197 -23.48 6.58 -0.69
C ALA A 197 -23.05 5.35 -1.50
N LEU A 198 -23.61 4.16 -1.21
CA LEU A 198 -23.35 2.94 -1.96
C LEU A 198 -23.88 3.04 -3.40
N ILE A 199 -25.07 3.64 -3.60
CA ILE A 199 -25.63 3.91 -4.94
C ILE A 199 -24.77 4.92 -5.73
N ILE A 200 -24.21 5.93 -5.06
CA ILE A 200 -23.37 6.96 -5.70
C ILE A 200 -21.95 6.44 -5.98
N SER A 201 -21.46 5.48 -5.19
CA SER A 201 -20.09 4.96 -5.28
C SER A 201 -19.63 4.54 -6.69
N PRO A 202 -20.45 3.90 -7.55
CA PRO A 202 -20.02 3.49 -8.89
C PRO A 202 -19.71 4.69 -9.78
N PHE A 203 -20.50 5.75 -9.71
CA PHE A 203 -20.26 6.97 -10.49
C PHE A 203 -18.94 7.63 -10.10
N VAL A 204 -18.62 7.64 -8.79
CA VAL A 204 -17.34 8.14 -8.29
C VAL A 204 -16.18 7.27 -8.77
N VAL A 205 -16.33 5.94 -8.67
CA VAL A 205 -15.32 4.97 -9.09
C VAL A 205 -15.05 5.07 -10.59
N ASP A 206 -16.10 5.11 -11.40
CA ASP A 206 -16.03 5.27 -12.84
C ASP A 206 -15.33 6.57 -13.22
N SER A 207 -15.74 7.70 -12.64
CA SER A 207 -15.09 8.99 -12.86
C SER A 207 -13.60 8.98 -12.50
N LEU A 208 -13.21 8.31 -11.41
CA LEU A 208 -11.82 8.20 -11.01
C LEU A 208 -11.00 7.33 -11.98
N PHE A 209 -11.56 6.22 -12.46
CA PHE A 209 -10.91 5.38 -13.46
C PHE A 209 -10.83 6.08 -14.82
N TYR A 210 -11.88 6.78 -15.23
CA TYR A 210 -11.91 7.61 -16.42
C TYR A 210 -10.81 8.67 -16.42
N ILE A 211 -10.70 9.45 -15.33
CA ILE A 211 -9.63 10.46 -15.20
C ILE A 211 -8.25 9.79 -15.23
N ARG A 212 -8.08 8.63 -14.57
CA ARG A 212 -6.81 7.90 -14.57
C ARG A 212 -6.43 7.42 -15.97
N GLU A 213 -7.36 6.83 -16.70
CA GLU A 213 -7.14 6.32 -18.06
C GLU A 213 -6.83 7.48 -19.02
N LEU A 214 -7.56 8.61 -18.91
CA LEU A 214 -7.29 9.84 -19.65
C LEU A 214 -5.89 10.42 -19.37
N LEU A 215 -5.43 10.40 -18.12
CA LEU A 215 -4.08 10.82 -17.75
C LEU A 215 -2.97 9.87 -18.24
N ARG A 216 -3.31 8.63 -18.58
CA ARG A 216 -2.37 7.62 -19.11
C ARG A 216 -2.38 7.52 -20.64
N GLY A 217 -3.34 8.16 -21.31
CA GLY A 217 -3.46 8.11 -22.78
C GLY A 217 -4.21 6.89 -23.34
N ASP A 218 -4.69 5.99 -22.47
CA ASP A 218 -5.39 4.76 -22.84
C ASP A 218 -6.91 4.99 -22.89
N TYR A 219 -7.38 5.77 -23.87
CA TYR A 219 -8.80 6.08 -23.98
C TYR A 219 -9.60 4.92 -24.59
N ILE A 220 -10.34 4.18 -23.75
CA ILE A 220 -11.37 3.24 -24.19
C ILE A 220 -12.69 3.67 -23.54
N ASN A 221 -13.60 4.21 -24.36
CA ASN A 221 -14.90 4.69 -23.92
C ASN A 221 -15.89 3.52 -23.75
N GLU A 222 -15.65 2.65 -22.78
CA GLU A 222 -16.53 1.53 -22.43
C GLU A 222 -17.50 1.93 -21.32
N GLN A 223 -18.81 1.71 -21.54
CA GLN A 223 -19.82 1.86 -20.49
C GLN A 223 -19.81 0.63 -19.59
N PHE A 224 -19.37 0.80 -18.34
CA PHE A 224 -19.35 -0.29 -17.37
C PHE A 224 -20.65 -0.35 -16.55
N THR A 225 -21.18 -1.55 -16.37
CA THR A 225 -22.29 -1.81 -15.43
C THR A 225 -21.84 -1.67 -13.96
N PHE A 226 -22.78 -1.50 -13.03
CA PHE A 226 -22.51 -1.47 -11.58
C PHE A 226 -21.63 -2.64 -11.13
N TYR A 227 -21.98 -3.85 -11.58
CA TYR A 227 -21.24 -5.07 -11.25
C TYR A 227 -19.80 -5.02 -11.77
N GLN A 228 -19.59 -4.59 -13.02
CA GLN A 228 -18.26 -4.46 -13.60
C GLN A 228 -17.40 -3.39 -12.90
N LEU A 229 -18.00 -2.29 -12.42
CA LEU A 229 -17.26 -1.25 -11.70
C LEU A 229 -16.87 -1.68 -10.28
N ILE A 230 -17.83 -2.17 -9.50
CA ILE A 230 -17.62 -2.48 -8.09
C ILE A 230 -16.94 -3.83 -7.91
N ILE A 231 -17.50 -4.90 -8.48
CA ILE A 231 -16.96 -6.27 -8.30
C ILE A 231 -15.82 -6.52 -9.29
N GLY A 232 -16.00 -6.11 -10.55
CA GLY A 232 -15.01 -6.23 -11.61
C GLY A 232 -13.76 -5.40 -11.34
N LYS A 233 -13.84 -4.07 -11.37
CA LYS A 233 -12.67 -3.18 -11.24
C LYS A 233 -12.25 -2.97 -9.79
N LEU A 234 -13.12 -2.49 -8.91
CA LEU A 234 -12.71 -2.01 -7.58
C LEU A 234 -12.30 -3.14 -6.63
N ILE A 235 -13.20 -4.10 -6.36
CA ILE A 235 -12.91 -5.22 -5.46
C ILE A 235 -11.79 -6.09 -6.02
N GLY A 236 -11.82 -6.37 -7.33
CA GLY A 236 -10.79 -7.15 -7.99
C GLY A 236 -9.41 -6.49 -7.97
N ARG A 237 -9.29 -5.16 -7.92
CA ARG A 237 -7.99 -4.46 -7.74
C ARG A 237 -7.57 -4.32 -6.28
N PHE A 238 -8.47 -4.56 -5.32
CA PHE A 238 -8.16 -4.66 -3.90
C PHE A 238 -7.93 -6.11 -3.44
N SER A 239 -7.79 -7.05 -4.37
CA SER A 239 -7.48 -8.44 -4.08
C SER A 239 -6.50 -8.99 -5.10
N SER A 240 -5.50 -9.75 -4.65
CA SER A 240 -4.63 -10.52 -5.55
C SER A 240 -5.19 -11.89 -5.91
N PHE A 241 -6.44 -12.20 -5.54
CA PHE A 241 -7.05 -13.52 -5.74
C PHE A 241 -7.02 -13.94 -7.21
N SER A 242 -7.52 -13.09 -8.11
CA SER A 242 -7.57 -13.38 -9.54
C SER A 242 -6.17 -13.51 -10.15
N ASN A 243 -5.21 -12.74 -9.65
CA ASN A 243 -3.84 -12.77 -10.15
C ASN A 243 -3.13 -14.06 -9.74
N LEU A 244 -3.32 -14.50 -8.49
CA LEU A 244 -2.86 -15.81 -8.03
C LEU A 244 -3.57 -16.95 -8.77
N GLY A 245 -4.90 -16.86 -8.95
CA GLY A 245 -5.68 -17.82 -9.70
C GLY A 245 -5.17 -18.00 -11.14
N MET A 246 -4.79 -16.91 -11.81
CA MET A 246 -4.19 -16.98 -13.13
C MET A 246 -2.82 -17.66 -13.16
N ILE A 247 -2.02 -17.52 -12.10
CA ILE A 247 -0.73 -18.25 -11.99
C ILE A 247 -0.98 -19.74 -11.86
N PHE A 248 -1.93 -20.14 -11.00
CA PHE A 248 -2.30 -21.56 -10.84
C PHE A 248 -2.91 -22.13 -12.13
N GLN A 249 -3.79 -21.38 -12.79
CA GLN A 249 -4.44 -21.82 -14.03
C GLN A 249 -3.44 -21.99 -15.18
N ASN A 250 -2.37 -21.19 -15.21
CA ASN A 250 -1.35 -21.22 -16.25
C ASN A 250 0.01 -21.66 -15.69
N GLU A 251 0.03 -22.59 -14.73
CA GLU A 251 1.24 -23.04 -14.05
C GLU A 251 2.33 -23.47 -15.04
N GLY A 252 1.95 -24.21 -16.09
CA GLY A 252 2.89 -24.65 -17.13
C GLY A 252 3.60 -23.50 -17.85
N TYR A 253 2.91 -22.37 -18.09
CA TYR A 253 3.51 -21.17 -18.67
C TYR A 253 4.53 -20.54 -17.72
N PHE A 254 4.20 -20.41 -16.43
CA PHE A 254 5.13 -19.84 -15.45
C PHE A 254 6.35 -20.73 -15.23
N LEU A 255 6.15 -22.05 -15.10
CA LEU A 255 7.23 -23.03 -15.00
C LEU A 255 8.20 -22.93 -16.17
N GLN A 256 7.67 -22.87 -17.40
CA GLN A 256 8.48 -22.68 -18.59
C GLN A 256 9.20 -21.33 -18.60
N ASN A 257 8.63 -20.24 -18.11
CA ASN A 257 9.31 -18.95 -18.14
C ASN A 257 10.26 -18.71 -16.94
N THR A 258 10.30 -19.60 -15.94
CA THR A 258 11.23 -19.43 -14.81
C THR A 258 12.71 -19.44 -15.20
N PHE A 259 13.10 -20.11 -16.31
CA PHE A 259 14.52 -20.20 -16.71
C PHE A 259 15.07 -18.89 -17.29
N ILE A 260 14.21 -18.05 -17.90
CA ILE A 260 14.60 -16.72 -18.41
C ILE A 260 14.50 -15.64 -17.35
N MET A 261 13.83 -15.92 -16.23
CA MET A 261 13.72 -14.99 -15.12
C MET A 261 15.01 -14.92 -14.32
N ASP A 262 15.31 -13.73 -13.79
CA ASP A 262 16.40 -13.57 -12.84
C ASP A 262 16.08 -14.33 -11.53
N GLN A 263 16.96 -15.23 -11.10
CA GLN A 263 16.75 -16.03 -9.88
C GLN A 263 16.53 -15.16 -8.63
N PHE A 264 17.16 -13.98 -8.58
CA PHE A 264 17.07 -13.04 -7.47
C PHE A 264 16.17 -11.84 -7.81
N TYR A 265 15.21 -12.00 -8.74
CA TYR A 265 14.36 -10.89 -9.19
C TYR A 265 13.71 -10.14 -8.03
N PHE A 266 13.22 -10.87 -7.02
CA PHE A 266 12.52 -10.28 -5.88
C PHE A 266 13.46 -9.45 -5.00
N VAL A 267 14.68 -9.94 -4.77
CA VAL A 267 15.72 -9.24 -4.01
C VAL A 267 16.19 -7.99 -4.76
N LYS A 268 16.46 -8.10 -6.07
CA LYS A 268 16.81 -6.95 -6.92
C LYS A 268 15.67 -5.92 -6.93
N HIS A 269 14.43 -6.38 -7.04
CA HIS A 269 13.25 -5.50 -6.99
C HIS A 269 13.12 -4.81 -5.62
N PHE A 270 13.42 -5.48 -4.50
CA PHE A 270 13.49 -4.87 -3.17
C PHE A 270 14.53 -3.75 -3.11
N PHE A 271 15.77 -4.01 -3.55
CA PHE A 271 16.85 -3.02 -3.50
C PHE A 271 16.66 -1.85 -4.48
N SER A 272 15.75 -1.96 -5.45
CA SER A 272 15.47 -0.87 -6.38
C SER A 272 14.92 0.37 -5.67
N ALA A 273 14.28 0.18 -4.50
CA ALA A 273 13.85 1.26 -3.63
C ALA A 273 15.01 2.05 -3.01
N PHE A 274 16.24 1.54 -3.05
CA PHE A 274 17.46 2.19 -2.53
C PHE A 274 18.34 2.69 -3.68
N ILE A 275 18.57 1.87 -4.70
CA ILE A 275 19.56 2.14 -5.75
C ILE A 275 18.92 2.84 -6.96
N GLY A 276 17.66 2.53 -7.27
CA GLY A 276 16.95 3.04 -8.45
C GLY A 276 16.33 1.92 -9.29
N GLN A 277 15.60 2.28 -10.34
CA GLN A 277 14.88 1.31 -11.19
C GLN A 277 15.80 0.52 -12.13
N SER A 278 17.04 0.97 -12.37
CA SER A 278 17.99 0.32 -13.28
C SER A 278 18.40 -1.11 -12.87
N ILE A 279 18.18 -1.49 -11.61
CA ILE A 279 18.51 -2.83 -11.13
C ILE A 279 17.34 -3.82 -11.24
N ILE A 280 16.14 -3.33 -11.59
CA ILE A 280 14.95 -4.17 -11.74
C ILE A 280 15.16 -5.02 -13.00
N PRO A 281 15.10 -6.37 -12.91
CA PRO A 281 15.24 -7.22 -14.07
C PRO A 281 14.14 -6.97 -15.10
N ASP A 282 14.45 -7.20 -16.38
CA ASP A 282 13.49 -7.03 -17.46
C ASP A 282 12.37 -8.06 -17.46
N ILE A 283 12.57 -9.22 -16.83
CA ILE A 283 11.56 -10.28 -16.75
C ILE A 283 11.27 -10.53 -15.27
N ILE A 284 10.11 -10.04 -14.84
CA ILE A 284 9.56 -10.19 -13.49
C ILE A 284 8.15 -10.82 -13.58
N PRO A 285 7.64 -11.43 -12.50
CA PRO A 285 6.33 -12.07 -12.51
C PRO A 285 5.17 -11.18 -12.97
N GLU A 286 5.22 -9.89 -12.64
CA GLU A 286 4.23 -8.89 -13.07
C GLU A 286 4.20 -8.77 -14.60
N ARG A 287 5.37 -8.81 -15.27
CA ARG A 287 5.48 -8.76 -16.74
C ARG A 287 5.01 -10.07 -17.38
N LEU A 288 5.33 -11.21 -16.76
CA LEU A 288 4.82 -12.50 -17.24
C LEU A 288 3.29 -12.57 -17.17
N LEU A 289 2.66 -12.04 -16.12
CA LEU A 289 1.19 -11.95 -16.02
C LEU A 289 0.57 -11.10 -17.13
N ILE A 290 1.23 -10.02 -17.55
CA ILE A 290 0.79 -9.17 -18.66
C ILE A 290 0.83 -9.96 -19.97
N ASN A 291 1.90 -10.73 -20.16
CA ASN A 291 2.19 -11.43 -21.41
C ASN A 291 1.42 -12.74 -21.60
N ILE A 292 0.61 -13.20 -20.63
CA ILE A 292 -0.21 -14.42 -20.74
C ILE A 292 -1.08 -14.42 -22.01
N PHE A 293 -1.60 -13.25 -22.41
CA PHE A 293 -2.45 -13.11 -23.60
C PHE A 293 -1.69 -12.56 -24.82
N GLY A 294 -0.35 -12.54 -24.80
CA GLY A 294 0.48 -12.17 -25.95
C GLY A 294 0.47 -10.68 -26.32
N GLY A 295 0.19 -9.79 -25.37
CA GLY A 295 0.26 -8.34 -25.59
C GLY A 295 1.45 -7.71 -24.89
N ASP A 296 2.29 -6.97 -25.63
CA ASP A 296 3.31 -6.07 -25.09
C ASP A 296 2.65 -4.82 -24.49
N LEU A 297 1.88 -5.01 -23.43
CA LEU A 297 1.15 -3.94 -22.74
C LEU A 297 2.06 -3.33 -21.67
N PHE A 298 3.04 -2.54 -22.11
CA PHE A 298 4.02 -1.86 -21.24
C PHE A 298 3.37 -0.91 -20.20
N ASP A 299 2.13 -0.47 -20.43
CA ASP A 299 1.44 0.53 -19.58
C ASP A 299 0.47 -0.07 -18.54
N LYS A 300 0.32 -1.41 -18.50
CA LYS A 300 -0.51 -2.09 -17.50
C LYS A 300 0.32 -2.52 -16.29
N SER A 301 -0.20 -2.25 -15.10
CA SER A 301 0.41 -2.68 -13.83
C SER A 301 -0.43 -3.78 -13.20
N TYR A 302 0.03 -5.03 -13.26
CA TYR A 302 -0.62 -6.16 -12.57
C TYR A 302 0.05 -6.46 -11.23
N MET A 303 -0.75 -6.88 -10.27
CA MET A 303 -0.29 -7.21 -8.92
C MET A 303 -0.17 -8.72 -8.74
N VAL A 304 1.03 -9.27 -8.65
CA VAL A 304 1.21 -10.73 -8.49
C VAL A 304 0.64 -11.24 -7.16
N GLY A 305 0.63 -10.39 -6.13
CA GLY A 305 0.32 -10.77 -4.76
C GLY A 305 1.49 -11.47 -4.08
N LEU A 306 1.59 -11.32 -2.75
CA LEU A 306 2.74 -11.86 -2.01
C LEU A 306 2.85 -13.38 -2.20
N SER A 307 1.72 -14.08 -2.07
CA SER A 307 1.65 -15.53 -2.24
C SER A 307 1.96 -15.97 -3.67
N GLY A 308 1.59 -15.18 -4.68
CA GLY A 308 1.96 -15.45 -6.08
C GLY A 308 3.47 -15.35 -6.29
N ASN A 309 4.11 -14.31 -5.74
CA ASN A 309 5.56 -14.16 -5.81
C ASN A 309 6.28 -15.28 -5.06
N MET A 310 5.76 -15.73 -3.93
CA MET A 310 6.35 -16.88 -3.21
C MET A 310 6.16 -18.19 -3.98
N TYR A 311 5.00 -18.40 -4.59
CA TYR A 311 4.73 -19.58 -5.40
C TYR A 311 5.65 -19.63 -6.63
N ILE A 312 5.79 -18.54 -7.38
CA ILE A 312 6.75 -18.46 -8.51
C ILE A 312 8.19 -18.61 -8.03
N SER A 313 8.56 -18.02 -6.87
CA SER A 313 9.89 -18.22 -6.29
C SER A 313 10.16 -19.70 -5.97
N SER A 314 9.13 -20.43 -5.55
CA SER A 314 9.22 -21.87 -5.26
C SER A 314 9.44 -22.71 -6.52
N MET A 315 8.90 -22.26 -7.66
CA MET A 315 9.14 -22.88 -8.97
C MET A 315 10.59 -22.71 -9.43
N ILE A 316 11.23 -21.58 -9.10
CA ILE A 316 12.67 -21.37 -9.36
C ILE A 316 13.49 -22.28 -8.45
N SER A 317 13.28 -22.15 -7.13
CA SER A 317 13.94 -23.00 -6.12
C SER A 317 13.33 -22.75 -4.73
N PRO A 318 13.11 -23.81 -3.92
CA PRO A 318 12.70 -23.65 -2.53
C PRO A 318 13.61 -22.74 -1.71
N THR A 319 14.92 -22.72 -2.01
CA THR A 319 15.89 -21.86 -1.33
C THR A 319 15.66 -20.38 -1.63
N ILE A 320 15.34 -20.05 -2.89
CA ILE A 320 15.03 -18.67 -3.31
C ILE A 320 13.75 -18.18 -2.63
N MET A 321 12.71 -19.03 -2.57
CA MET A 321 11.49 -18.72 -1.82
C MET A 321 11.81 -18.40 -0.34
N MET A 322 12.65 -19.20 0.31
CA MET A 322 13.05 -18.97 1.70
C MET A 322 13.81 -17.65 1.90
N ILE A 323 14.74 -17.31 0.99
CA ILE A 323 15.45 -16.02 1.01
C ILE A 323 14.46 -14.86 0.93
N ASN A 324 13.49 -14.94 0.00
CA ASN A 324 12.48 -13.90 -0.18
C ASN A 324 11.58 -13.77 1.06
N LEU A 325 11.15 -14.89 1.66
CA LEU A 325 10.37 -14.90 2.90
C LEU A 325 11.13 -14.25 4.06
N ILE A 326 12.41 -14.57 4.23
CA ILE A 326 13.27 -13.95 5.26
C ILE A 326 13.36 -12.43 5.04
N LEU A 327 13.56 -12.00 3.80
CA LEU A 327 13.64 -10.58 3.46
C LEU A 327 12.33 -9.83 3.80
N ILE A 328 11.18 -10.41 3.45
CA ILE A 328 9.86 -9.87 3.80
C ILE A 328 9.69 -9.81 5.33
N PHE A 329 10.03 -10.90 6.03
CA PHE A 329 9.90 -11.00 7.48
C PHE A 329 10.72 -9.92 8.19
N ILE A 330 11.99 -9.75 7.80
CA ILE A 330 12.88 -8.70 8.32
C ILE A 330 12.30 -7.32 8.03
N SER A 331 11.87 -7.06 6.79
CA SER A 331 11.30 -5.76 6.40
C SER A 331 10.06 -5.40 7.23
N VAL A 332 9.16 -6.35 7.44
CA VAL A 332 7.96 -6.19 8.28
C VAL A 332 8.35 -5.86 9.72
N ILE A 333 9.26 -6.63 10.32
CA ILE A 333 9.74 -6.40 11.69
C ILE A 333 10.38 -5.02 11.81
N CYS A 334 11.28 -4.66 10.91
CA CYS A 334 11.93 -3.36 10.91
C CYS A 334 10.91 -2.22 10.80
N THR A 335 9.88 -2.37 9.96
CA THR A 335 8.81 -1.38 9.82
C THR A 335 8.07 -1.15 11.14
N PHE A 336 7.72 -2.23 11.86
CA PHE A 336 7.14 -2.11 13.20
C PHE A 336 8.09 -1.49 14.21
N ILE A 337 9.38 -1.84 14.21
CA ILE A 337 10.36 -1.24 15.12
C ILE A 337 10.43 0.27 14.87
N VAL A 338 10.64 0.69 13.62
CA VAL A 338 10.78 2.10 13.23
C VAL A 338 9.53 2.89 13.59
N ALA A 339 8.33 2.38 13.28
CA ALA A 339 7.09 3.05 13.68
C ALA A 339 6.99 3.24 15.20
N GLY A 340 7.58 2.34 15.99
CA GLY A 340 7.59 2.40 17.44
C GLY A 340 8.53 3.45 17.99
N LEU A 341 9.67 3.61 17.32
CA LEU A 341 10.66 4.64 17.62
C LEU A 341 10.15 6.04 17.27
N ILE A 342 9.25 6.19 16.28
CA ILE A 342 8.52 7.46 16.06
C ILE A 342 7.70 7.84 17.32
N GLY A 343 7.22 6.86 18.08
CA GLY A 343 6.73 7.07 19.44
C GLY A 343 5.40 7.79 19.53
N PHE A 344 4.33 7.27 18.90
CA PHE A 344 2.98 7.83 19.03
C PHE A 344 1.90 6.77 19.28
N LYS A 345 0.74 7.25 19.74
CA LYS A 345 -0.41 6.43 20.17
C LYS A 345 -0.83 5.35 19.16
N TYR A 346 -0.78 5.65 17.86
CA TYR A 346 -1.22 4.77 16.76
C TYR A 346 -0.05 4.17 15.97
N SER A 347 1.16 4.16 16.52
CA SER A 347 2.35 3.66 15.83
C SER A 347 2.22 2.24 15.29
N ARG A 348 1.49 1.36 15.99
CA ARG A 348 1.36 -0.06 15.61
C ARG A 348 0.34 -0.22 14.51
N GLU A 349 -0.78 0.48 14.65
CA GLU A 349 -1.83 0.57 13.66
C GLU A 349 -1.33 1.22 12.37
N TYR A 350 -0.46 2.22 12.47
CA TYR A 350 0.17 2.88 11.33
C TYR A 350 1.05 1.91 10.52
N ALA A 351 1.97 1.19 11.18
CA ALA A 351 2.78 0.17 10.51
C ALA A 351 1.91 -0.94 9.90
N PHE A 352 0.96 -1.46 10.67
CA PHE A 352 0.05 -2.51 10.23
C PHE A 352 -0.75 -2.09 8.99
N ALA A 353 -1.43 -0.94 9.03
CA ALA A 353 -2.26 -0.48 7.92
C ALA A 353 -1.44 -0.21 6.66
N LEU A 354 -0.23 0.36 6.78
CA LEU A 354 0.61 0.61 5.61
C LEU A 354 1.20 -0.68 5.01
N LEU A 355 1.42 -1.73 5.81
CA LEU A 355 1.89 -3.04 5.34
C LEU A 355 0.80 -3.89 4.67
N LEU A 356 -0.49 -3.57 4.85
CA LEU A 356 -1.58 -4.30 4.16
C LEU A 356 -1.46 -4.20 2.64
N TYR A 357 -1.11 -3.03 2.11
CA TYR A 357 -0.99 -2.84 0.66
C TYR A 357 0.19 -3.62 0.05
N PRO A 358 1.43 -3.54 0.56
CA PRO A 358 2.53 -4.41 0.11
C PRO A 358 2.22 -5.92 0.20
N CYS A 359 1.49 -6.36 1.23
CA CYS A 359 1.03 -7.75 1.33
C CYS A 359 0.04 -8.12 0.22
N MET A 360 -0.86 -7.20 -0.15
CA MET A 360 -1.82 -7.37 -1.24
C MET A 360 -1.15 -7.34 -2.61
N SER A 361 -0.25 -6.39 -2.86
CA SER A 361 0.42 -6.24 -4.16
C SER A 361 1.47 -7.33 -4.41
N GLY A 362 2.15 -7.77 -3.35
CA GLY A 362 3.30 -8.64 -3.41
C GLY A 362 4.59 -7.98 -3.87
N SER A 363 4.60 -6.66 -4.11
CA SER A 363 5.76 -5.96 -4.65
C SER A 363 6.86 -5.78 -3.60
N ALA A 364 8.02 -6.42 -3.83
CA ALA A 364 9.19 -6.30 -2.98
C ALA A 364 9.64 -4.84 -2.79
N GLN A 365 9.54 -4.04 -3.86
CA GLN A 365 9.89 -2.63 -3.84
C GLN A 365 8.99 -1.83 -2.88
N GLU A 366 7.70 -2.18 -2.75
CA GLU A 366 6.78 -1.48 -1.87
C GLU A 366 7.09 -1.71 -0.38
N PHE A 367 7.48 -2.94 -0.01
CA PHE A 367 8.00 -3.22 1.34
C PHE A 367 9.23 -2.35 1.65
N ALA A 368 10.19 -2.30 0.72
CA ALA A 368 11.40 -1.51 0.88
C ALA A 368 11.13 0.00 0.94
N LYS A 369 10.30 0.54 0.03
CA LYS A 369 9.89 1.94 0.00
C LYS A 369 9.20 2.37 1.29
N LEU A 370 8.32 1.52 1.84
CA LEU A 370 7.66 1.78 3.10
C LEU A 370 8.67 1.88 4.25
N LEU A 371 9.54 0.88 4.39
CA LEU A 371 10.57 0.87 5.42
C LEU A 371 11.48 2.10 5.32
N LEU A 372 11.96 2.40 4.10
CA LEU A 372 12.84 3.54 3.84
C LEU A 372 12.15 4.86 4.18
N SER A 373 10.93 5.07 3.70
CA SER A 373 10.18 6.28 3.98
C SER A 373 9.93 6.46 5.47
N MET A 374 9.62 5.40 6.22
CA MET A 374 9.45 5.49 7.67
C MET A 374 10.76 5.84 8.38
N LEU A 375 11.89 5.27 7.94
CA LEU A 375 13.22 5.58 8.49
C LEU A 375 13.56 7.06 8.27
N PHE A 376 13.34 7.58 7.06
CA PHE A 376 13.59 9.01 6.78
C PHE A 376 12.67 9.93 7.59
N ILE A 377 11.39 9.61 7.70
CA ILE A 377 10.46 10.37 8.55
C ILE A 377 10.93 10.37 10.01
N MET A 378 11.34 9.22 10.54
CA MET A 378 11.87 9.11 11.90
C MET A 378 13.14 9.96 12.07
N LEU A 379 14.09 9.88 11.13
CA LEU A 379 15.34 10.66 11.17
C LEU A 379 15.08 12.17 11.14
N ILE A 380 14.14 12.63 10.31
CA ILE A 380 13.76 14.05 10.24
C ILE A 380 13.10 14.50 11.54
N LEU A 381 12.18 13.71 12.08
CA LEU A 381 11.53 14.05 13.35
C LEU A 381 12.53 14.05 14.52
N ALA A 382 13.54 13.19 14.47
CA ALA A 382 14.65 13.14 15.43
C ALA A 382 15.63 14.31 15.26
N SER A 383 15.95 14.73 14.04
CA SER A 383 16.84 15.86 13.77
C SER A 383 16.19 17.21 14.13
N CYS A 384 14.87 17.34 13.96
CA CYS A 384 14.09 18.45 14.52
C CYS A 384 14.05 18.46 16.06
N ASN A 385 14.67 17.47 16.73
CA ASN A 385 14.67 17.26 18.18
C ASN A 385 16.00 17.66 18.86
N ILE A 386 16.80 18.59 18.30
CA ILE A 386 18.04 19.15 18.90
C ILE A 386 17.83 19.84 20.28
N LYS A 387 16.62 19.77 20.85
CA LYS A 387 16.38 19.95 22.30
C LYS A 387 15.82 18.69 22.96
N LEU A 388 16.49 17.55 22.81
CA LEU A 388 16.39 16.49 23.79
C LEU A 388 17.11 16.95 25.06
N LYS A 389 16.35 17.56 25.96
CA LYS A 389 16.70 17.69 27.37
C LYS A 389 17.18 16.33 27.87
N ILE A 390 18.49 16.15 27.94
CA ILE A 390 19.11 15.33 28.97
C ILE A 390 18.76 16.04 30.29
N LYS A 391 17.60 15.74 30.87
CA LYS A 391 17.44 15.86 32.31
C LYS A 391 18.31 14.73 32.88
N ARG A 392 19.60 15.02 33.08
CA ARG A 392 20.41 14.28 34.04
C ARG A 392 19.70 14.47 35.37
N GLY A 393 18.99 13.45 35.80
CA GLY A 393 18.68 13.27 37.22
C GLY A 393 20.01 13.06 37.93
N PHE A 394 20.66 14.15 38.28
CA PHE A 394 21.52 14.26 39.44
C PHE A 394 21.01 15.50 40.15
N ALA A 395 19.93 15.31 40.92
CA ALA A 395 19.75 16.15 42.10
C ALA A 395 21.02 15.90 42.93
N GLY A 396 21.87 16.93 42.98
CA GLY A 396 22.95 16.97 43.94
C GLY A 396 22.37 16.72 45.32
N GLY A 397 23.05 15.88 46.09
CA GLY A 397 22.84 15.85 47.51
C GLY A 397 23.25 17.18 48.12
N GLU A 398 22.35 17.75 48.90
CA GLU A 398 22.61 18.52 50.11
C GLU A 398 21.58 17.94 51.09
N ARG A 399 21.94 17.08 52.07
CA ARG A 399 22.42 17.45 53.42
C ARG A 399 21.73 18.75 53.86
N VAL A 400 20.74 18.72 54.75
CA VAL A 400 20.75 18.25 56.15
C VAL A 400 19.41 17.65 56.53
#